data_AF-A0A7W0WX04-F1
#
_entry.id   AF-A0A7W0WX04-F1
#
_cell.length_a   1.000
_cell.length_b   1.000
_cell.length_c   1.000
_cell.angle_alpha   90.00
_cell.angle_beta   90.00
_cell.angle_gamma   90.00
#
_symmetry.space_group_name_H-M   'P 1'
#
loop_
_entity.id
_entity.type
_entity.pdbx_description
1 polymer ?
#
loop_
_entity_poly.entity_id
_entity_poly.type
_entity_poly.pdbx_seq_one_letter_code
_entity_poly.pdbx_strand_id
1 'polypeptide(L)'
;MPRYELVEGTSSKFWEIEQARGDSYTVRWGRIGSAGQTQLKKLSAAQHQKLVDEKLRKGYSLAGGATKSKGKSKAKPAAAAPAKAKPAASNPGLEATLYEAIDDAERWLVYADWLQQQGDVRGELITLNLRKKKPAAKKLAAANVDALWGDAKRLLDEDYFSQLTYKPTWSKQPLPLEVSFMHTLGKEGLVESITITGLDEDGHVAKALHDLLTAPIGRFVRSINIEAANGESYTGASGQPNAGAAIAAIARAKPTALRSVSLGSSGYQLSWTYT
;
A
#
# COMPACT_ATOMS: atom_id res chain seq x y z
N MET A 1 -11.23 -1.29 -16.86
CA MET A 1 -10.80 -0.23 -17.81
C MET A 1 -9.39 0.32 -17.52
N PRO A 2 -8.30 -0.28 -18.05
CA PRO A 2 -6.98 0.35 -18.03
C PRO A 2 -6.99 1.66 -18.82
N ARG A 3 -6.63 2.76 -18.16
CA ARG A 3 -6.60 4.12 -18.73
C ARG A 3 -5.16 4.55 -18.94
N TYR A 4 -4.88 5.10 -20.10
CA TYR A 4 -3.58 5.61 -20.49
C TYR A 4 -3.67 7.10 -20.75
N GLU A 5 -2.73 7.89 -20.23
CA GLU A 5 -2.73 9.34 -20.33
C GLU A 5 -1.44 9.83 -20.98
N LEU A 6 -1.53 10.91 -21.73
CA LEU A 6 -0.40 11.61 -22.33
C LEU A 6 -0.57 13.09 -22.04
N VAL A 7 0.41 13.66 -21.35
CA VAL A 7 0.48 15.11 -21.10
C VAL A 7 1.74 15.64 -21.76
N GLU A 8 1.56 16.38 -22.85
CA GLU A 8 2.65 17.01 -23.62
C GLU A 8 2.32 18.48 -23.86
N GLY A 9 3.11 19.38 -23.26
CA GLY A 9 2.85 20.82 -23.30
C GLY A 9 1.47 21.18 -22.73
N THR A 10 0.62 21.83 -23.54
CA THR A 10 -0.76 22.19 -23.18
C THR A 10 -1.79 21.11 -23.55
N SER A 11 -1.35 19.97 -24.11
CA SER A 11 -2.20 18.88 -24.56
C SER A 11 -2.26 17.75 -23.55
N SER A 12 -3.44 17.52 -22.98
CA SER A 12 -3.70 16.43 -22.02
C SER A 12 -4.70 15.45 -22.63
N LYS A 13 -4.27 14.27 -23.03
CA LYS A 13 -5.07 13.26 -23.73
C LYS A 13 -5.20 11.99 -22.90
N PHE A 14 -6.31 11.29 -23.04
CA PHE A 14 -6.50 9.95 -22.50
C PHE A 14 -6.89 8.96 -23.59
N TRP A 15 -6.56 7.69 -23.35
CA TRP A 15 -6.88 6.55 -24.17
C TRP A 15 -7.17 5.36 -23.26
N GLU A 16 -8.29 4.69 -23.44
CA GLU A 16 -8.74 3.54 -22.66
C GLU A 16 -9.08 2.42 -23.62
N ILE A 17 -8.78 1.19 -23.22
CA ILE A 17 -9.18 0.00 -23.96
C ILE A 17 -9.68 -1.06 -22.97
N GLU A 18 -10.83 -1.63 -23.26
CA GLU A 18 -11.41 -2.70 -22.44
C GLU A 18 -11.98 -3.78 -23.35
N GLN A 19 -11.83 -5.04 -22.92
CA GLN A 19 -12.44 -6.15 -23.62
C GLN A 19 -13.96 -6.12 -23.43
N ALA A 20 -14.70 -6.05 -24.55
CA ALA A 20 -16.13 -6.26 -24.61
C ALA A 20 -16.44 -7.77 -24.77
N ARG A 21 -17.68 -8.16 -25.04
CA ARG A 21 -18.04 -9.57 -25.22
C ARG A 21 -17.31 -10.18 -26.44
N GLY A 22 -16.65 -11.33 -26.24
CA GLY A 22 -15.92 -12.07 -27.28
C GLY A 22 -14.62 -11.38 -27.70
N ASP A 23 -14.28 -11.45 -28.99
CA ASP A 23 -13.08 -10.83 -29.59
C ASP A 23 -13.28 -9.35 -29.97
N SER A 24 -14.08 -8.63 -29.18
CA SER A 24 -14.36 -7.22 -29.38
C SER A 24 -13.84 -6.40 -28.21
N TYR A 25 -13.31 -5.22 -28.50
CA TYR A 25 -12.75 -4.29 -27.53
C TYR A 25 -13.39 -2.92 -27.71
N THR A 26 -13.77 -2.30 -26.60
CA THR A 26 -14.23 -0.91 -26.55
C THR A 26 -13.02 -0.02 -26.30
N VAL A 27 -12.79 0.92 -27.22
CA VAL A 27 -11.70 1.90 -27.13
C VAL A 27 -12.32 3.28 -26.88
N ARG A 28 -11.88 3.98 -25.83
CA ARG A 28 -12.32 5.37 -25.54
C ARG A 28 -11.13 6.31 -25.59
N TRP A 29 -11.24 7.49 -26.20
CA TRP A 29 -10.15 8.47 -26.23
C TRP A 29 -10.66 9.91 -26.24
N GLY A 30 -9.89 10.83 -25.68
CA GLY A 30 -10.30 12.22 -25.62
C GLY A 30 -9.29 13.11 -24.92
N ARG A 31 -9.71 14.35 -24.62
CA ARG A 31 -8.96 15.26 -23.76
C ARG A 31 -9.28 14.91 -22.30
N ILE A 32 -8.29 14.95 -21.40
CA ILE A 32 -8.53 14.74 -19.97
C ILE A 32 -9.51 15.82 -19.48
N GLY A 33 -10.60 15.40 -18.84
CA GLY A 33 -11.71 16.27 -18.40
C GLY A 33 -12.88 16.39 -19.40
N SER A 34 -12.84 15.73 -20.56
CA SER A 34 -14.00 15.64 -21.47
C SER A 34 -14.56 14.22 -21.54
N ALA A 35 -15.80 14.09 -22.05
CA ALA A 35 -16.45 12.79 -22.23
C ALA A 35 -15.72 11.86 -23.23
N GLY A 36 -14.92 12.42 -24.14
CA GLY A 36 -14.18 11.69 -25.16
C GLY A 36 -15.07 11.09 -26.26
N GLN A 37 -14.47 10.21 -27.06
CA GLN A 37 -15.11 9.43 -28.12
C GLN A 37 -14.92 7.95 -27.85
N THR A 38 -15.92 7.14 -28.17
CA THR A 38 -15.91 5.69 -27.96
C THR A 38 -16.08 4.96 -29.29
N GLN A 39 -15.31 3.90 -29.51
CA GLN A 39 -15.43 3.04 -30.68
C GLN A 39 -15.26 1.57 -30.29
N LEU A 40 -16.15 0.72 -30.80
CA LEU A 40 -16.03 -0.73 -30.71
C LEU A 40 -15.17 -1.24 -31.86
N LYS A 41 -14.15 -2.06 -31.56
CA LYS A 41 -13.28 -2.70 -32.56
C LYS A 41 -13.15 -4.18 -32.28
N LYS A 42 -13.20 -5.01 -33.33
CA LYS A 42 -12.82 -6.43 -33.22
C LYS A 42 -11.30 -6.54 -33.20
N LEU A 43 -10.74 -7.10 -32.14
CA LEU A 43 -9.30 -7.26 -31.96
C LEU A 43 -9.08 -8.60 -31.26
N SER A 44 -8.06 -9.35 -31.71
CA SER A 44 -7.55 -10.50 -30.95
C SER A 44 -6.70 -10.03 -29.76
N ALA A 45 -6.52 -10.90 -28.76
CA ALA A 45 -5.67 -10.60 -27.60
C ALA A 45 -4.23 -10.18 -27.98
N ALA A 46 -3.67 -10.77 -29.05
CA ALA A 46 -2.35 -10.41 -29.57
C ALA A 46 -2.32 -9.01 -30.21
N GLN A 47 -3.38 -8.61 -30.90
CA GLN A 47 -3.50 -7.25 -31.47
C GLN A 47 -3.74 -6.20 -30.39
N HIS A 48 -4.49 -6.55 -29.34
CA HIS A 48 -4.64 -5.72 -28.14
C HIS A 48 -3.28 -5.38 -27.52
N GLN A 49 -2.43 -6.39 -27.28
CA GLN A 49 -1.12 -6.17 -26.68
C GLN A 49 -0.23 -5.27 -27.56
N LYS A 50 -0.22 -5.51 -28.87
CA LYS A 50 0.53 -4.65 -29.82
C LYS A 50 0.08 -3.19 -29.78
N LEU A 51 -1.22 -2.93 -29.66
CA LEU A 51 -1.76 -1.57 -29.56
C LEU A 51 -1.36 -0.88 -28.26
N VAL A 52 -1.35 -1.61 -27.14
CA VAL A 52 -0.86 -1.10 -25.85
C VAL A 52 0.62 -0.73 -25.97
N ASP A 53 1.46 -1.61 -26.51
CA ASP A 53 2.89 -1.37 -26.66
C ASP A 53 3.19 -0.16 -27.58
N GLU A 54 2.41 0.00 -28.65
CA GLU A 54 2.52 1.16 -29.54
C GLU A 54 2.16 2.47 -28.83
N LYS A 55 1.12 2.47 -27.99
CA LYS A 55 0.71 3.65 -27.21
C LYS A 55 1.75 4.00 -26.15
N LEU A 56 2.30 3.00 -25.46
CA LEU A 56 3.41 3.18 -24.52
C LEU A 56 4.64 3.78 -25.20
N ARG A 57 4.99 3.30 -26.42
CA ARG A 57 6.10 3.86 -27.22
C ARG A 57 5.85 5.30 -27.65
N LYS A 58 4.58 5.69 -27.84
CA LYS A 58 4.15 7.06 -28.15
C LYS A 58 4.06 7.98 -26.92
N GLY A 59 4.53 7.51 -25.75
CA GLY A 59 4.62 8.31 -24.54
C GLY A 59 3.36 8.29 -23.68
N TYR A 60 2.34 7.50 -24.03
CA TYR A 60 1.20 7.30 -23.14
C TYR A 60 1.65 6.50 -21.92
N SER A 61 1.24 6.93 -20.74
CA SER A 61 1.48 6.26 -19.48
C SER A 61 0.20 5.67 -18.93
N LEU A 62 0.26 4.50 -18.29
CA LEU A 62 -0.90 3.95 -17.61
C LEU A 62 -1.27 4.86 -16.42
N ALA A 63 -2.40 5.55 -16.50
CA ALA A 63 -2.93 6.35 -15.40
C ALA A 63 -3.32 5.41 -14.25
N GLY A 64 -2.54 5.48 -13.16
CA GLY A 64 -2.61 4.56 -12.02
C GLY A 64 -1.39 3.65 -11.86
N GLY A 65 -0.45 3.64 -12.83
CA GLY A 65 0.86 3.01 -12.71
C GLY A 65 1.96 4.06 -12.84
N ALA A 66 2.83 4.18 -11.84
CA ALA A 66 3.88 5.19 -11.78
C ALA A 66 4.75 5.20 -13.04
N THR A 67 4.49 6.12 -13.97
CA THR A 67 5.42 6.42 -15.05
C THR A 67 6.36 7.53 -14.65
N LYS A 68 7.62 7.14 -14.52
CA LYS A 68 8.79 8.02 -14.61
C LYS A 68 8.69 8.81 -15.93
N SER A 69 8.43 10.11 -15.87
CA SER A 69 8.73 11.00 -16.99
C SER A 69 10.20 11.40 -16.92
N LYS A 70 10.97 11.02 -17.94
CA LYS A 70 12.23 11.68 -18.27
C LYS A 70 11.88 12.86 -19.19
N GLY A 71 11.98 14.07 -18.68
CA GLY A 71 12.00 15.30 -19.45
C GLY A 71 13.13 16.19 -18.94
N LYS A 72 14.19 16.33 -19.75
CA LYS A 72 15.32 17.24 -19.50
C LYS A 72 14.83 18.70 -19.54
N SER A 73 15.05 19.45 -18.47
CA SER A 73 15.32 20.88 -18.55
C SER A 73 16.53 21.19 -17.65
N LYS A 74 17.53 21.87 -18.23
CA LYS A 74 18.70 22.37 -17.52
C LYS A 74 18.27 23.52 -16.62
N ALA A 75 18.45 23.37 -15.31
CA ALA A 75 18.64 24.49 -14.38
C ALA A 75 19.54 24.05 -13.21
N LYS A 76 20.37 24.99 -12.77
CA LYS A 76 21.55 24.95 -11.86
C LYS A 76 21.18 24.47 -10.42
N PRO A 77 22.13 23.92 -9.62
CA PRO A 77 21.84 22.89 -8.64
C PRO A 77 21.29 23.45 -7.32
N ALA A 78 20.21 22.84 -6.84
CA ALA A 78 19.71 23.01 -5.48
C ALA A 78 19.48 21.62 -4.86
N ALA A 79 20.13 21.42 -3.71
CA ALA A 79 19.91 20.41 -2.66
C ALA A 79 19.59 18.96 -3.11
N ALA A 80 20.51 18.05 -2.77
CA ALA A 80 20.35 16.61 -2.93
C ALA A 80 18.99 16.13 -2.39
N ALA A 81 18.14 15.64 -3.28
CA ALA A 81 16.98 14.83 -2.92
C ALA A 81 17.48 13.54 -2.22
N PRO A 82 16.82 13.09 -1.15
CA PRO A 82 17.22 11.86 -0.46
C PRO A 82 17.17 10.68 -1.42
N ALA A 83 18.22 9.86 -1.36
CA ALA A 83 18.35 8.66 -2.18
C ALA A 83 17.10 7.79 -2.03
N LYS A 84 16.50 7.39 -3.15
CA LYS A 84 15.46 6.35 -3.17
C LYS A 84 16.03 5.12 -2.48
N ALA A 85 15.42 4.73 -1.35
CA ALA A 85 15.81 3.57 -0.57
C ALA A 85 15.96 2.34 -1.47
N LYS A 86 17.04 1.59 -1.28
CA LYS A 86 17.25 0.26 -1.89
C LYS A 86 16.01 -0.60 -1.57
N PRO A 87 15.49 -1.40 -2.52
CA PRO A 87 14.40 -2.33 -2.21
C PRO A 87 14.79 -3.22 -1.02
N ALA A 88 13.85 -3.39 -0.08
CA ALA A 88 14.05 -4.22 1.09
C ALA A 88 14.49 -5.64 0.69
N ALA A 89 15.45 -6.21 1.41
CA ALA A 89 15.89 -7.57 1.13
C ALA A 89 14.76 -8.57 1.43
N SER A 90 14.56 -9.57 0.58
CA SER A 90 13.57 -10.64 0.80
C SER A 90 14.16 -11.97 0.35
N ASN A 91 13.91 -13.02 1.12
CA ASN A 91 14.33 -14.38 0.81
C ASN A 91 13.12 -15.31 1.00
N PRO A 92 12.35 -15.58 -0.06
CA PRO A 92 11.15 -16.40 0.04
C PRO A 92 11.37 -17.79 0.64
N GLY A 93 12.55 -18.38 0.45
CA GLY A 93 12.89 -19.69 1.03
C GLY A 93 13.02 -19.64 2.55
N LEU A 94 13.78 -18.67 3.08
CA LEU A 94 13.89 -18.48 4.53
C LEU A 94 12.60 -17.94 5.14
N GLU A 95 11.86 -17.10 4.42
CA GLU A 95 10.54 -16.63 4.87
C GLU A 95 9.53 -17.78 4.95
N ALA A 96 9.56 -18.73 4.02
CA ALA A 96 8.70 -19.91 4.06
C ALA A 96 9.00 -20.78 5.30
N THR A 97 10.27 -20.98 5.66
CA THR A 97 10.60 -21.73 6.88
C THR A 97 10.14 -21.00 8.14
N LEU A 98 10.17 -19.66 8.17
CA LEU A 98 9.58 -18.88 9.27
C LEU A 98 8.07 -19.12 9.38
N TYR A 99 7.35 -19.27 8.28
CA TYR A 99 5.91 -19.47 8.32
C TYR A 99 5.50 -20.83 8.91
N GLU A 100 6.32 -21.86 8.77
CA GLU A 100 6.06 -23.18 9.36
C GLU A 100 6.25 -23.21 10.88
N ALA A 101 7.13 -22.36 11.41
CA ALA A 101 7.42 -22.29 12.84
C ALA A 101 7.78 -20.87 13.25
N ILE A 102 6.78 -19.99 13.27
CA ILE A 102 6.99 -18.54 13.45
C ILE A 102 7.49 -18.15 14.85
N ASP A 103 7.31 -19.02 15.84
CA ASP A 103 7.84 -18.85 17.21
C ASP A 103 9.27 -19.38 17.36
N ASP A 104 9.85 -20.00 16.33
CA ASP A 104 11.19 -20.58 16.35
C ASP A 104 12.26 -19.48 16.22
N ALA A 105 12.90 -19.16 17.34
CA ALA A 105 13.94 -18.14 17.41
C ALA A 105 15.17 -18.47 16.55
N GLU A 106 15.50 -19.75 16.33
CA GLU A 106 16.67 -20.14 15.53
C GLU A 106 16.42 -19.84 14.05
N ARG A 107 15.23 -20.13 13.53
CA ARG A 107 14.85 -19.78 12.15
C ARG A 107 14.89 -18.26 11.94
N TRP A 108 14.44 -17.48 12.92
CA TRP A 108 14.55 -16.03 12.88
C TRP A 108 15.99 -15.55 12.88
N LEU A 109 16.88 -16.17 13.65
CA LEU A 109 18.31 -15.83 13.65
C LEU A 109 18.99 -16.16 12.32
N VAL A 110 18.64 -17.29 11.69
CA VAL A 110 19.13 -17.61 10.33
C VAL A 110 18.69 -16.55 9.32
N TYR A 111 17.42 -16.15 9.37
CA TYR A 111 16.92 -15.07 8.52
C TYR A 111 17.58 -13.72 8.84
N ALA A 112 17.82 -13.43 10.12
CA ALA A 112 18.49 -12.22 10.57
C ALA A 112 19.95 -12.13 10.11
N ASP A 113 20.68 -13.24 10.12
CA ASP A 113 22.05 -13.32 9.63
C ASP A 113 22.09 -13.08 8.11
N TRP A 114 21.16 -13.68 7.37
CA TRP A 114 21.02 -13.41 5.93
C TRP A 114 20.71 -11.93 5.66
N LEU A 115 19.79 -11.32 6.41
CA LEU A 115 19.47 -9.89 6.30
C LEU A 115 20.68 -8.99 6.58
N GLN A 116 21.48 -9.32 7.60
CA GLN A 116 22.73 -8.60 7.90
C GLN A 116 23.73 -8.68 6.75
N GLN A 117 23.88 -9.85 6.11
CA GLN A 117 24.72 -9.99 4.91
C GLN A 117 24.24 -9.11 3.74
N GLN A 118 22.94 -8.83 3.65
CA GLN A 118 22.37 -7.91 2.65
C GLN A 118 22.52 -6.42 3.03
N GLY A 119 23.00 -6.13 4.24
CA GLY A 119 23.05 -4.79 4.82
C GLY A 119 21.68 -4.28 5.27
N ASP A 120 20.72 -5.17 5.56
CA ASP A 120 19.39 -4.81 5.99
C ASP A 120 19.31 -4.70 7.52
N VAL A 121 18.92 -3.52 8.02
CA VAL A 121 18.87 -3.21 9.45
C VAL A 121 17.95 -4.14 10.25
N ARG A 122 16.96 -4.76 9.59
CA ARG A 122 16.06 -5.72 10.25
C ARG A 122 16.81 -6.90 10.84
N GLY A 123 17.93 -7.33 10.23
CA GLY A 123 18.69 -8.45 10.76
C GLY A 123 19.29 -8.18 12.14
N GLU A 124 19.91 -7.01 12.33
CA GLU A 124 20.39 -6.60 13.66
C GLU A 124 19.22 -6.35 14.63
N LEU A 125 18.14 -5.74 14.15
CA LEU A 125 16.93 -5.50 14.96
C LEU A 125 16.34 -6.81 15.52
N ILE A 126 16.18 -7.84 14.68
CA ILE A 126 15.69 -9.17 15.06
C ILE A 126 16.64 -9.76 16.11
N THR A 127 17.95 -9.75 15.84
CA THR A 127 18.97 -10.28 16.75
C THR A 127 18.91 -9.60 18.13
N LEU A 128 18.78 -8.27 18.18
CA LEU A 128 18.70 -7.53 19.43
C LEU A 128 17.42 -7.84 20.22
N ASN A 129 16.27 -7.96 19.54
CA ASN A 129 15.00 -8.28 20.21
C ASN A 129 14.98 -9.72 20.76
N LEU A 130 15.44 -10.71 19.98
CA LEU A 130 15.52 -12.11 20.43
C LEU A 130 16.53 -12.31 21.57
N ARG A 131 17.61 -11.51 21.59
CA ARG A 131 18.56 -11.45 22.71
C ARG A 131 18.07 -10.59 23.89
N LYS A 132 16.82 -10.13 23.86
CA LYS A 132 16.17 -9.31 24.90
C LYS A 132 16.89 -7.98 25.18
N LYS A 133 17.66 -7.45 24.23
CA LYS A 133 18.36 -6.16 24.33
C LYS A 133 17.45 -4.99 23.91
N LYS A 134 16.30 -4.85 24.57
CA LYS A 134 15.26 -3.86 24.23
C LYS A 134 15.77 -2.41 24.08
N PRO A 135 16.65 -1.88 24.96
CA PRO A 135 17.14 -0.51 24.81
C PRO A 135 17.96 -0.30 23.53
N ALA A 136 18.80 -1.28 23.17
CA ALA A 136 19.60 -1.24 21.95
C ALA A 136 18.70 -1.38 20.71
N ALA A 137 17.73 -2.29 20.73
CA ALA A 137 16.76 -2.45 19.65
C ALA A 137 15.96 -1.15 19.41
N LYS A 138 15.46 -0.52 20.48
CA LYS A 138 14.73 0.76 20.39
C LYS A 138 15.61 1.86 19.79
N LYS A 139 16.87 1.97 20.24
CA LYS A 139 17.83 2.95 19.69
C LYS A 139 18.10 2.70 18.20
N LEU A 140 18.31 1.43 17.81
CA LEU A 140 18.54 1.06 16.41
C LEU A 140 17.33 1.39 15.54
N ALA A 141 16.12 1.06 15.99
CA ALA A 141 14.89 1.34 15.26
C ALA A 141 14.68 2.86 15.07
N ALA A 142 14.87 3.66 16.13
CA ALA A 142 14.76 5.11 16.07
C ALA A 142 15.78 5.76 15.12
N ALA A 143 17.00 5.21 15.03
CA ALA A 143 18.03 5.70 14.11
C ALA A 143 17.77 5.32 12.64
N ASN A 144 16.87 4.36 12.38
CA ASN A 144 16.65 3.78 11.05
C ASN A 144 15.17 3.82 10.63
N VAL A 145 14.43 4.86 11.05
CA VAL A 145 13.00 5.00 10.76
C VAL A 145 12.73 4.93 9.26
N ASP A 146 13.47 5.67 8.43
CA ASP A 146 13.25 5.67 6.97
C ASP A 146 13.49 4.29 6.34
N ALA A 147 14.52 3.58 6.80
CA ALA A 147 14.86 2.25 6.29
C ALA A 147 13.86 1.17 6.74
N LEU A 148 13.23 1.33 7.91
CA LEU A 148 12.28 0.37 8.46
C LEU A 148 10.84 0.63 8.00
N TRP A 149 10.44 1.90 8.02
CA TRP A 149 9.04 2.30 7.84
C TRP A 149 8.75 2.87 6.45
N GLY A 150 9.74 3.45 5.75
CA GLY A 150 9.50 4.10 4.47
C GLY A 150 8.36 5.12 4.55
N ASP A 151 7.38 5.01 3.63
CA ASP A 151 6.20 5.88 3.60
C ASP A 151 5.25 5.64 4.79
N ALA A 152 5.34 4.49 5.45
CA ALA A 152 4.55 4.16 6.64
C ALA A 152 5.00 4.92 7.89
N LYS A 153 6.14 5.65 7.86
CA LYS A 153 6.66 6.39 9.02
C LYS A 153 5.67 7.44 9.55
N ARG A 154 4.72 7.88 8.73
CA ARG A 154 3.60 8.74 9.15
C ARG A 154 2.76 8.12 10.28
N LEU A 155 2.72 6.80 10.37
CA LEU A 155 2.05 6.06 11.46
C LEU A 155 2.79 6.13 12.80
N LEU A 156 4.00 6.71 12.83
CA LEU A 156 4.72 6.98 14.08
C LEU A 156 4.28 8.30 14.74
N ASP A 157 3.54 9.14 14.01
CA ASP A 157 2.89 10.32 14.57
C ASP A 157 1.52 9.90 15.12
N GLU A 158 1.35 10.03 16.44
CA GLU A 158 0.11 9.67 17.15
C GLU A 158 -1.08 10.53 16.67
N ASP A 159 -0.81 11.73 16.17
CA ASP A 159 -1.81 12.67 15.66
C ASP A 159 -1.99 12.60 14.15
N TYR A 160 -1.39 11.61 13.47
CA TYR A 160 -1.38 11.57 12.00
C TYR A 160 -2.79 11.65 11.40
N PHE A 161 -3.75 10.92 11.95
CA PHE A 161 -5.11 10.90 11.45
C PHE A 161 -5.95 12.08 11.97
N SER A 162 -5.69 12.60 13.17
CA SER A 162 -6.43 13.76 13.72
C SER A 162 -6.20 15.04 12.91
N GLN A 163 -5.07 15.12 12.20
CA GLN A 163 -4.73 16.20 11.27
C GLN A 163 -5.38 16.06 9.89
N LEU A 164 -6.00 14.91 9.59
CA LEU A 164 -6.70 14.65 8.34
C LEU A 164 -8.18 14.96 8.49
N THR A 165 -8.80 15.34 7.38
CA THR A 165 -10.24 15.58 7.32
C THR A 165 -10.85 14.78 6.19
N TYR A 166 -12.13 14.45 6.34
CA TYR A 166 -12.95 13.84 5.29
C TYR A 166 -14.19 14.69 5.06
N LYS A 167 -14.80 14.58 3.88
CA LYS A 167 -16.02 15.33 3.57
C LYS A 167 -17.17 14.38 3.22
N PRO A 168 -18.10 14.12 4.15
CA PRO A 168 -19.23 13.26 3.84
C PRO A 168 -20.22 13.97 2.90
N THR A 169 -20.96 13.19 2.10
CA THR A 169 -21.96 13.69 1.13
C THR A 169 -23.05 14.55 1.77
N TRP A 170 -23.39 14.29 3.03
CA TRP A 170 -24.43 15.01 3.78
C TRP A 170 -23.91 16.31 4.43
N SER A 171 -22.59 16.51 4.54
CA SER A 171 -21.99 17.73 5.11
C SER A 171 -21.30 18.58 4.04
N LYS A 172 -21.46 19.90 4.17
CA LYS A 172 -20.71 20.85 3.33
C LYS A 172 -19.32 21.17 3.88
N GLN A 173 -19.07 20.91 5.16
CA GLN A 173 -17.80 21.17 5.83
C GLN A 173 -17.02 19.87 6.05
N PRO A 174 -15.69 19.88 5.85
CA PRO A 174 -14.85 18.75 6.22
C PRO A 174 -14.91 18.50 7.74
N LEU A 175 -14.91 17.22 8.13
CA LEU A 175 -14.87 16.79 9.52
C LEU A 175 -13.52 16.13 9.82
N PRO A 176 -12.99 16.24 11.06
CA PRO A 176 -11.79 15.53 11.47
C PRO A 176 -11.93 14.02 11.32
N LEU A 177 -10.83 13.35 10.99
CA LEU A 177 -10.81 11.91 10.88
C LEU A 177 -10.58 11.25 12.25
N GLU A 178 -11.63 10.64 12.81
CA GLU A 178 -11.53 9.83 14.03
C GLU A 178 -11.10 8.40 13.69
N VAL A 179 -9.80 8.20 13.50
CA VAL A 179 -9.20 6.88 13.24
C VAL A 179 -8.17 6.57 14.32
N SER A 180 -8.27 5.38 14.91
CA SER A 180 -7.16 4.78 15.65
C SER A 180 -6.48 3.76 14.76
N PHE A 181 -5.16 3.88 14.59
CA PHE A 181 -4.34 2.89 13.89
C PHE A 181 -3.26 2.41 14.83
N MET A 182 -3.48 1.24 15.42
CA MET A 182 -2.56 0.61 16.36
C MET A 182 -1.85 -0.55 15.69
N HIS A 183 -0.63 -0.80 16.14
CA HIS A 183 0.14 -1.97 15.72
C HIS A 183 0.84 -2.57 16.94
N THR A 184 1.12 -3.87 16.88
CA THR A 184 1.95 -4.55 17.87
C THR A 184 3.21 -5.10 17.21
N LEU A 185 4.29 -5.16 17.99
CA LEU A 185 5.53 -5.79 17.55
C LEU A 185 5.62 -7.21 18.11
N GLY A 186 6.08 -8.14 17.27
CA GLY A 186 6.43 -9.49 17.70
C GLY A 186 7.74 -9.52 18.51
N LYS A 187 8.14 -10.73 18.92
CA LYS A 187 9.40 -10.96 19.68
C LYS A 187 10.65 -10.60 18.87
N GLU A 188 10.53 -10.55 17.55
CA GLU A 188 11.52 -10.17 16.56
C GLU A 188 11.61 -8.64 16.37
N GLY A 189 10.67 -7.88 16.92
CA GLY A 189 10.63 -6.42 16.80
C GLY A 189 10.11 -5.89 15.46
N LEU A 190 9.42 -6.73 14.68
CA LEU A 190 8.71 -6.37 13.45
C LEU A 190 7.20 -6.29 13.74
N VAL A 191 6.43 -5.61 12.88
CA VAL A 191 4.99 -5.51 13.08
C VAL A 191 4.34 -6.87 12.86
N GLU A 192 3.66 -7.35 13.90
CA GLU A 192 2.95 -8.63 13.94
C GLU A 192 1.46 -8.44 13.65
N SER A 193 0.84 -7.46 14.28
CA SER A 193 -0.60 -7.23 14.14
C SER A 193 -0.94 -5.75 13.98
N ILE A 194 -2.07 -5.49 13.34
CA ILE A 194 -2.64 -4.17 13.16
C ILE A 194 -4.08 -4.19 13.68
N THR A 195 -4.44 -3.19 14.48
CA THR A 195 -5.82 -2.92 14.88
C THR A 195 -6.20 -1.53 14.44
N ILE A 196 -7.29 -1.42 13.68
CA ILE A 196 -7.80 -0.17 13.15
C ILE A 196 -9.20 0.05 13.66
N THR A 197 -9.48 1.21 14.22
CA THR A 197 -10.84 1.68 14.46
C THR A 197 -11.12 2.90 13.59
N GLY A 198 -12.30 2.91 12.96
CA GLY A 198 -12.66 3.97 12.01
C GLY A 198 -12.10 3.72 10.60
N LEU A 199 -12.87 4.11 9.59
CA LEU A 199 -12.51 3.96 8.17
C LEU A 199 -13.01 5.16 7.38
N ASP A 200 -12.19 5.67 6.48
CA ASP A 200 -12.51 6.84 5.68
C ASP A 200 -12.83 6.48 4.22
N GLU A 201 -13.71 7.26 3.59
CA GLU A 201 -14.04 7.07 2.17
C GLU A 201 -12.94 7.55 1.23
N ASP A 202 -12.15 8.53 1.67
CA ASP A 202 -11.07 9.16 0.89
C ASP A 202 -9.81 8.27 0.77
N GLY A 203 -9.80 7.11 1.45
CA GLY A 203 -8.79 6.08 1.34
C GLY A 203 -7.49 6.38 2.09
N HIS A 204 -7.47 7.31 3.05
CA HIS A 204 -6.31 7.60 3.89
C HIS A 204 -5.87 6.37 4.70
N VAL A 205 -6.82 5.67 5.31
CA VAL A 205 -6.60 4.42 6.07
C VAL A 205 -6.15 3.31 5.13
N ALA A 206 -6.82 3.16 3.98
CA ALA A 206 -6.42 2.18 2.96
C ALA A 206 -4.98 2.41 2.48
N LYS A 207 -4.60 3.67 2.24
CA LYS A 207 -3.21 4.03 1.90
C LYS A 207 -2.26 3.69 3.05
N ALA A 208 -2.63 4.00 4.30
CA ALA A 208 -1.78 3.74 5.47
C ALA A 208 -1.51 2.25 5.66
N LEU A 209 -2.55 1.44 5.49
CA LEU A 209 -2.45 -0.01 5.51
C LEU A 209 -1.53 -0.54 4.40
N HIS A 210 -1.71 -0.06 3.16
CA HIS A 210 -0.83 -0.44 2.06
C HIS A 210 0.63 -0.05 2.32
N ASP A 211 0.88 1.19 2.76
CA ASP A 211 2.24 1.67 3.03
C ASP A 211 2.91 0.82 4.12
N LEU A 212 2.20 0.47 5.19
CA LEU A 212 2.73 -0.38 6.25
C LEU A 212 3.00 -1.81 5.76
N LEU A 213 2.07 -2.44 5.06
CA LEU A 213 2.21 -3.81 4.56
C LEU A 213 3.32 -3.95 3.50
N THR A 214 3.68 -2.86 2.83
CA THR A 214 4.78 -2.82 1.86
C THR A 214 6.09 -2.32 2.47
N ALA A 215 6.07 -1.81 3.70
CA ALA A 215 7.27 -1.37 4.41
C ALA A 215 8.07 -2.57 4.95
N PRO A 216 9.40 -2.44 5.07
CA PRO A 216 10.26 -3.48 5.64
C PRO A 216 9.81 -3.98 7.03
N ILE A 217 9.33 -3.07 7.88
CA ILE A 217 8.83 -3.37 9.23
C ILE A 217 7.51 -4.16 9.23
N GLY A 218 6.67 -3.99 8.20
CA GLY A 218 5.36 -4.64 8.07
C GLY A 218 5.35 -5.92 7.23
N ARG A 219 6.53 -6.39 6.79
CA ARG A 219 6.68 -7.58 5.93
C ARG A 219 6.07 -8.86 6.52
N PHE A 220 6.03 -8.95 7.85
CA PHE A 220 5.58 -10.12 8.61
C PHE A 220 4.27 -9.89 9.38
N VAL A 221 3.45 -8.92 8.95
CA VAL A 221 2.10 -8.74 9.53
C VAL A 221 1.28 -10.00 9.33
N ARG A 222 0.78 -10.56 10.43
CA ARG A 222 0.02 -11.82 10.51
C ARG A 222 -1.46 -11.62 10.71
N SER A 223 -1.87 -10.57 11.42
CA SER A 223 -3.28 -10.28 11.66
C SER A 223 -3.63 -8.82 11.48
N ILE A 224 -4.78 -8.57 10.84
CA ILE A 224 -5.35 -7.24 10.69
C ILE A 224 -6.76 -7.29 11.25
N ASN A 225 -7.02 -6.53 12.31
CA ASN A 225 -8.36 -6.31 12.84
C ASN A 225 -8.84 -4.92 12.46
N ILE A 226 -10.00 -4.84 11.81
CA ILE A 226 -10.63 -3.58 11.44
C ILE A 226 -11.99 -3.54 12.10
N GLU A 227 -12.15 -2.62 13.03
CA GLU A 227 -13.40 -2.34 13.71
C GLU A 227 -14.02 -1.08 13.09
N ALA A 228 -15.09 -1.26 12.32
CA ALA A 228 -15.95 -0.16 11.96
C ALA A 228 -16.73 0.25 13.20
N ALA A 229 -16.27 1.31 13.86
CA ALA A 229 -16.90 1.85 15.05
C ALA A 229 -18.38 2.16 14.77
N ASN A 230 -19.26 1.68 15.65
CA ASN A 230 -20.66 2.02 15.64
C ASN A 230 -20.98 2.86 16.87
N GLY A 231 -21.20 4.13 16.61
CA GLY A 231 -21.69 5.14 17.51
C GLY A 231 -22.12 6.33 16.64
N GLU A 232 -23.04 7.14 17.12
CA GLU A 232 -23.64 8.28 16.39
C GLU A 232 -22.61 9.30 15.85
N SER A 233 -21.32 9.12 16.15
CA SER A 233 -20.17 9.94 15.73
C SER A 233 -19.46 9.49 14.45
N TYR A 234 -19.77 8.33 13.83
CA TYR A 234 -19.05 7.93 12.60
C TYR A 234 -19.93 7.25 11.54
N THR A 235 -20.05 7.92 10.39
CA THR A 235 -20.43 7.33 9.10
C THR A 235 -19.64 8.01 7.98
N GLY A 236 -18.80 7.25 7.26
CA GLY A 236 -18.55 7.56 5.86
C GLY A 236 -19.90 7.76 5.18
N ALA A 237 -19.99 8.72 4.26
CA ALA A 237 -21.16 9.39 3.68
C ALA A 237 -22.42 8.61 3.24
N SER A 238 -22.58 7.34 3.58
CA SER A 238 -23.79 6.54 3.35
C SER A 238 -24.27 5.75 4.58
N GLY A 239 -23.53 5.75 5.70
CA GLY A 239 -23.71 4.73 6.73
C GLY A 239 -23.12 3.38 6.34
N GLN A 240 -22.13 3.34 5.44
CA GLN A 240 -21.39 2.12 5.12
C GLN A 240 -19.88 2.38 5.27
N PRO A 241 -19.18 1.69 6.18
CA PRO A 241 -17.72 1.73 6.26
C PRO A 241 -17.09 1.25 4.96
N ASN A 242 -16.13 2.00 4.39
CA ASN A 242 -15.41 1.58 3.17
C ASN A 242 -14.34 0.52 3.48
N ALA A 243 -14.76 -0.59 4.11
CA ALA A 243 -13.93 -1.76 4.31
C ALA A 243 -13.40 -2.30 2.98
N GLY A 244 -14.15 -2.11 1.89
CA GLY A 244 -13.72 -2.47 0.53
C GLY A 244 -12.40 -1.84 0.13
N ALA A 245 -12.16 -0.55 0.40
CA ALA A 245 -10.90 0.11 0.11
C ALA A 245 -9.74 -0.44 0.94
N ALA A 246 -9.97 -0.74 2.22
CA ALA A 246 -8.96 -1.36 3.09
C ALA A 246 -8.61 -2.78 2.61
N ILE A 247 -9.62 -3.59 2.26
CA ILE A 247 -9.41 -4.94 1.69
C ILE A 247 -8.68 -4.86 0.35
N ALA A 248 -9.03 -3.92 -0.53
CA ALA A 248 -8.33 -3.71 -1.80
C ALA A 248 -6.86 -3.31 -1.58
N ALA A 249 -6.57 -2.48 -0.57
CA ALA A 249 -5.21 -2.13 -0.17
C ALA A 249 -4.40 -3.33 0.32
N ILE A 250 -5.00 -4.18 1.17
CA ILE A 250 -4.38 -5.46 1.61
C ILE A 250 -4.08 -6.34 0.39
N ALA A 251 -5.07 -6.56 -0.48
CA ALA A 251 -4.91 -7.40 -1.66
C ALA A 251 -3.83 -6.87 -2.61
N ARG A 252 -3.73 -5.54 -2.75
CA ARG A 252 -2.69 -4.88 -3.57
C ARG A 252 -1.30 -5.05 -2.95
N ALA A 253 -1.18 -4.97 -1.63
CA ALA A 253 0.08 -5.16 -0.93
C ALA A 253 0.61 -6.59 -1.01
N LYS A 254 -0.28 -7.58 -1.28
CA LYS A 254 0.05 -9.01 -1.38
C LYS A 254 0.89 -9.52 -0.20
N PRO A 255 0.45 -9.32 1.06
CA PRO A 255 1.21 -9.75 2.22
C PRO A 255 1.27 -11.27 2.27
N THR A 256 2.48 -11.83 2.28
CA THR A 256 2.70 -13.29 2.28
C THR A 256 2.58 -13.91 3.68
N ALA A 257 2.78 -13.12 4.72
CA ALA A 257 2.71 -13.54 6.12
C ALA A 257 1.31 -13.44 6.73
N LEU A 258 0.36 -12.80 6.04
CA LEU A 258 -0.98 -12.57 6.58
C LEU A 258 -1.72 -13.90 6.74
N ARG A 259 -2.30 -14.12 7.93
CA ARG A 259 -3.04 -15.33 8.30
C ARG A 259 -4.44 -15.04 8.79
N SER A 260 -4.70 -13.83 9.27
CA SER A 260 -6.03 -13.46 9.76
C SER A 260 -6.40 -12.04 9.34
N VAL A 261 -7.63 -11.87 8.89
CA VAL A 261 -8.27 -10.56 8.71
C VAL A 261 -9.64 -10.63 9.35
N SER A 262 -9.91 -9.72 10.27
CA SER A 262 -11.25 -9.54 10.86
C SER A 262 -11.79 -8.15 10.52
N LEU A 263 -13.05 -8.12 10.12
CA LEU A 263 -13.84 -6.92 9.89
C LEU A 263 -15.04 -6.98 10.85
N GLY A 264 -15.09 -6.10 11.84
CA GLY A 264 -16.16 -6.01 12.84
C GLY A 264 -17.01 -4.76 12.70
N SER A 265 -18.31 -4.84 13.00
CA SER A 265 -19.25 -3.72 13.14
C SER A 265 -20.50 -4.15 13.95
N SER A 266 -20.89 -3.43 15.03
CA SER A 266 -22.01 -3.73 15.97
C SER A 266 -22.47 -5.18 16.01
N GLY A 267 -21.67 -6.05 16.63
CA GLY A 267 -22.05 -7.45 16.88
C GLY A 267 -21.97 -8.36 15.65
N TYR A 268 -21.59 -7.86 14.48
CA TYR A 268 -21.25 -8.65 13.31
C TYR A 268 -19.74 -8.65 13.11
N GLN A 269 -19.19 -9.82 12.81
CA GLN A 269 -17.79 -9.98 12.47
C GLN A 269 -17.66 -10.91 11.28
N LEU A 270 -16.99 -10.44 10.23
CA LEU A 270 -16.48 -11.28 9.17
C LEU A 270 -15.00 -11.55 9.46
N SER A 271 -14.63 -12.81 9.58
CA SER A 271 -13.23 -13.20 9.71
C SER A 271 -12.82 -14.11 8.56
N TRP A 272 -11.61 -13.87 8.07
CA TRP A 272 -10.88 -14.79 7.21
C TRP A 272 -9.67 -15.28 7.99
N THR A 273 -9.40 -16.58 7.94
CA THR A 273 -8.21 -17.19 8.52
C THR A 273 -7.62 -18.18 7.53
N TYR A 274 -6.30 -18.15 7.38
CA TYR A 274 -5.53 -19.13 6.63
C TYR A 274 -4.75 -19.99 7.62
N THR A 275 -5.09 -21.28 7.65
CA THR A 275 -4.45 -22.32 8.45
C THR A 275 -3.26 -22.92 7.72
#